data_AF-A0A8R2ACC7-F1
#
_entry.id   AF-A0A8R2ACC7-F1
#
_cell.length_a   1.000
_cell.length_b   1.000
_cell.length_c   1.000
_cell.angle_alpha   90.00
_cell.angle_beta   90.00
_cell.angle_gamma   90.00
#
_symmetry.space_group_name_H-M   'P 1'
#
loop_
_entity.id
_entity.type
_entity.pdbx_description
1 polymer ?
#
loop_
_entity_poly.entity_id
_entity_poly.type
_entity_poly.pdbx_seq_one_letter_code
_entity_poly.pdbx_strand_id
1 'polypeptide(L)'
;MTKENVQVLLPAANILQLDFVIAACSEFLQKQLDASNCLGIRAFADLHNCTELLASSETLIKKQFLEVVKSDEFLSLSSEDVVKIISCNDLAVPYEEKVSKLQYW
;
A
#
# COMPACT_ATOMS: atom_id res chain seq x y z
N MET A 1 -10.82 -16.80 -5.32
CA MET A 1 -9.84 -16.21 -6.24
C MET A 1 -8.45 -16.39 -5.63
N THR A 2 -7.40 -16.59 -6.42
CA THR A 2 -6.01 -16.69 -5.93
C THR A 2 -5.26 -15.39 -6.22
N LYS A 3 -4.11 -15.17 -5.57
CA LYS A 3 -3.25 -14.00 -5.80
C LYS A 3 -2.79 -13.89 -7.27
N GLU A 4 -2.44 -15.02 -7.88
CA GLU A 4 -2.04 -15.08 -9.30
C GLU A 4 -3.21 -14.74 -10.23
N ASN A 5 -4.39 -15.29 -9.96
CA ASN A 5 -5.56 -15.07 -10.81
C ASN A 5 -6.02 -13.61 -10.77
N VAL A 6 -5.97 -12.94 -9.61
CA VAL A 6 -6.41 -11.53 -9.52
C VAL A 6 -5.49 -10.58 -10.26
N GLN A 7 -4.18 -10.86 -10.31
CA GLN A 7 -3.20 -10.06 -11.05
C GLN A 7 -3.43 -10.10 -12.57
N VAL A 8 -4.06 -11.16 -13.09
CA VAL A 8 -4.44 -11.27 -14.51
C VAL A 8 -5.87 -10.80 -14.75
N LEU A 9 -6.78 -11.13 -13.82
CA LEU A 9 -8.21 -10.88 -13.98
C LEU A 9 -8.56 -9.40 -13.88
N LEU A 10 -7.97 -8.67 -12.93
CA LEU A 10 -8.29 -7.25 -12.72
C LEU A 10 -7.87 -6.35 -13.89
N PRO A 11 -6.67 -6.47 -14.49
CA PRO A 11 -6.32 -5.72 -15.69
C PRO A 11 -7.25 -6.03 -16.87
N ALA A 12 -7.54 -7.32 -17.11
CA ALA A 12 -8.42 -7.73 -18.19
C ALA A 12 -9.86 -7.21 -17.99
N ALA A 13 -10.38 -7.28 -16.76
CA ALA A 13 -11.68 -6.73 -16.41
C ALA A 13 -11.74 -5.21 -16.57
N ASN A 14 -10.66 -4.50 -16.23
CA ASN A 14 -10.58 -3.04 -16.41
C ASN A 14 -10.59 -2.66 -17.89
N ILE A 15 -9.87 -3.39 -18.75
CA ILE A 15 -9.87 -3.18 -20.21
C ILE A 15 -11.26 -3.44 -20.80
N LEU A 16 -11.93 -4.50 -20.33
CA LEU A 16 -13.25 -4.92 -20.81
C LEU A 16 -14.41 -4.17 -20.13
N GLN A 17 -14.12 -3.26 -19.19
CA GLN A 17 -15.11 -2.51 -18.39
C GLN A 17 -16.13 -3.42 -17.70
N LEU A 18 -15.64 -4.52 -17.12
CA LEU A 18 -16.46 -5.48 -16.37
C LEU A 18 -16.50 -5.10 -14.89
N ASP A 19 -17.30 -4.09 -14.55
CA ASP A 19 -17.37 -3.48 -13.22
C ASP A 19 -17.58 -4.50 -12.09
N PHE A 20 -18.43 -5.51 -12.31
CA PHE A 20 -18.68 -6.56 -11.33
C PHE A 20 -17.41 -7.37 -11.00
N VAL A 21 -16.58 -7.65 -12.01
CA VAL A 21 -15.33 -8.39 -11.83
C VAL A 21 -14.28 -7.50 -11.17
N ILE A 22 -14.22 -6.22 -11.53
CA ILE A 22 -13.33 -5.23 -10.88
C ILE A 22 -13.66 -5.12 -9.39
N ALA A 23 -14.95 -5.04 -9.04
CA ALA A 23 -15.43 -4.98 -7.66
C ALA A 23 -15.05 -6.25 -6.88
N ALA A 24 -15.34 -7.44 -7.43
CA ALA A 24 -14.98 -8.70 -6.80
C ALA A 24 -13.46 -8.86 -6.60
N CYS A 25 -12.66 -8.38 -7.58
CA CYS A 25 -11.22 -8.39 -7.48
C CYS A 25 -10.69 -7.44 -6.41
N SER A 26 -11.25 -6.24 -6.36
CA SER A 26 -10.90 -5.22 -5.38
C SER A 26 -11.26 -5.68 -3.96
N GLU A 27 -12.44 -6.25 -3.75
CA GLU A 27 -12.87 -6.78 -2.45
C GLU A 27 -11.95 -7.90 -1.97
N PHE A 28 -11.54 -8.80 -2.86
CA PHE A 28 -10.58 -9.85 -2.51
C PHE A 28 -9.23 -9.28 -2.11
N LEU A 29 -8.69 -8.30 -2.85
CA LEU A 29 -7.42 -7.66 -2.53
C LEU A 29 -7.49 -6.87 -1.23
N GLN A 30 -8.61 -6.19 -0.94
CA GLN A 30 -8.83 -5.53 0.34
C GLN A 30 -8.80 -6.53 1.51
N LYS A 31 -9.38 -7.73 1.37
CA LYS A 31 -9.35 -8.77 2.40
C LYS A 31 -7.96 -9.40 2.62
N GLN A 32 -7.05 -9.23 1.66
CA GLN A 32 -5.68 -9.76 1.71
C GLN A 32 -4.64 -8.68 2.06
N LEU A 33 -5.09 -7.45 2.27
CA LEU A 33 -4.24 -6.30 2.55
C LEU A 33 -3.51 -6.49 3.88
N ASP A 34 -2.18 -6.42 3.82
CA ASP A 34 -1.30 -6.61 4.98
C ASP A 34 -0.07 -5.69 4.87
N ALA A 35 0.58 -5.39 6.00
CA ALA A 35 1.79 -4.56 6.01
C ALA A 35 2.92 -5.12 5.12
N SER A 36 2.96 -6.44 4.91
CA SER A 36 3.95 -7.12 4.05
C SER A 36 3.70 -7.00 2.55
N ASN A 37 2.49 -6.60 2.12
CA ASN A 37 2.09 -6.60 0.70
C ASN A 37 1.39 -5.30 0.24
N CYS A 38 1.20 -4.36 1.15
CA CYS A 38 0.41 -3.16 0.90
C CYS A 38 1.03 -2.23 -0.15
N LEU A 39 2.35 -2.24 -0.35
CA LEU A 39 3.02 -1.36 -1.31
C LEU A 39 2.78 -1.85 -2.74
N GLY A 40 2.88 -3.15 -2.96
CA GLY A 40 2.57 -3.80 -4.23
C GLY A 40 1.09 -3.69 -4.56
N ILE A 41 0.20 -3.87 -3.57
CA ILE A 41 -1.24 -3.66 -3.79
C ILE A 41 -1.53 -2.18 -4.09
N ARG A 42 -0.86 -1.21 -3.42
CA ARG A 42 -0.99 0.21 -3.73
C ARG A 42 -0.60 0.51 -5.18
N ALA A 43 0.58 0.06 -5.60
CA ALA A 43 1.08 0.26 -6.95
C ALA A 43 0.17 -0.40 -8.00
N PHE A 44 -0.34 -1.58 -7.70
CA PHE A 44 -1.29 -2.29 -8.55
C PHE A 44 -2.62 -1.54 -8.67
N ALA A 45 -3.15 -1.02 -7.56
CA ALA A 45 -4.38 -0.24 -7.55
C ALA A 45 -4.24 1.08 -8.33
N ASP A 46 -3.09 1.76 -8.20
CA ASP A 46 -2.77 2.97 -8.94
C ASP A 46 -2.70 2.69 -10.46
N LEU A 47 -1.98 1.64 -10.86
CA LEU A 47 -1.84 1.24 -12.27
C LEU A 47 -3.17 0.93 -12.94
N HIS A 48 -4.11 0.34 -12.21
CA HIS A 48 -5.42 -0.05 -12.73
C HIS A 48 -6.56 0.91 -12.35
N ASN A 49 -6.22 2.06 -11.78
CA ASN A 49 -7.17 3.12 -11.42
C ASN A 49 -8.29 2.64 -10.46
N CYS A 50 -7.96 1.69 -9.58
CA CYS A 50 -8.85 1.15 -8.55
C CYS A 50 -8.80 2.02 -7.30
N THR A 51 -9.54 3.13 -7.31
CA THR A 51 -9.48 4.19 -6.29
C THR A 51 -9.78 3.72 -4.87
N GLU A 52 -10.76 2.82 -4.69
CA GLU A 52 -11.13 2.31 -3.36
C GLU A 52 -10.04 1.41 -2.75
N LEU A 53 -9.43 0.57 -3.58
CA LEU A 53 -8.32 -0.29 -3.17
C LEU A 53 -7.07 0.56 -2.89
N LEU A 54 -6.83 1.58 -3.71
CA LEU A 54 -5.76 2.55 -3.50
C LEU A 54 -5.92 3.24 -2.14
N ALA A 55 -7.10 3.82 -1.86
CA ALA A 55 -7.37 4.49 -0.59
C ALA A 55 -7.22 3.55 0.63
N SER A 56 -7.68 2.30 0.52
CA SER A 56 -7.52 1.28 1.56
C SER A 56 -6.05 0.96 1.82
N SER A 57 -5.27 0.76 0.75
CA SER A 57 -3.83 0.48 0.84
C SER A 57 -3.05 1.65 1.46
N GLU A 58 -3.34 2.88 1.06
CA GLU A 58 -2.72 4.08 1.63
C GLU A 58 -3.07 4.26 3.11
N THR A 59 -4.32 3.98 3.49
CA THR A 59 -4.76 4.03 4.89
C THR A 59 -3.99 3.04 5.75
N LEU A 60 -3.76 1.81 5.27
CA LEU A 60 -2.95 0.82 5.98
C LEU A 60 -1.50 1.27 6.11
N ILE A 61 -0.89 1.74 5.00
CA ILE A 61 0.50 2.23 5.00
C ILE A 61 0.67 3.35 6.02
N LYS A 62 -0.27 4.30 6.09
CA LYS A 62 -0.23 5.40 7.06
C LYS A 62 -0.35 4.90 8.50
N LYS A 63 -1.29 3.98 8.77
CA LYS A 63 -1.57 3.46 10.14
C LYS A 63 -0.50 2.52 10.67
N GLN A 64 0.08 1.71 9.81
CA GLN A 64 1.02 0.64 10.18
C GLN A 64 2.42 0.89 9.59
N PHE A 65 2.77 2.17 9.36
CA PHE A 65 4.02 2.53 8.68
C PHE A 65 5.26 1.87 9.31
N LEU A 66 5.33 1.80 10.64
CA LEU A 66 6.43 1.16 11.36
C LEU A 66 6.58 -0.35 11.07
N GLU A 67 5.50 -1.03 10.72
CA GLU A 67 5.54 -2.44 10.30
C GLU A 67 5.85 -2.55 8.81
N VAL A 68 5.33 -1.62 7.99
CA VAL A 68 5.63 -1.55 6.55
C VAL A 68 7.12 -1.34 6.31
N VAL A 69 7.80 -0.46 7.06
CA VAL A 69 9.25 -0.23 6.88
C VAL A 69 10.13 -1.44 7.22
N LYS A 70 9.57 -2.43 7.93
CA LYS A 70 10.26 -3.69 8.26
C LYS A 70 10.01 -4.78 7.23
N SER A 71 9.06 -4.60 6.30
CA SER A 71 8.73 -5.61 5.31
C SER A 71 9.80 -5.70 4.22
N ASP A 72 10.02 -6.90 3.70
CA ASP A 72 10.94 -7.12 2.57
C ASP A 72 10.52 -6.28 1.34
N GLU A 73 9.22 -6.06 1.18
CA GLU A 73 8.66 -5.23 0.11
C GLU A 73 9.18 -3.79 0.21
N PHE A 74 9.18 -3.19 1.39
CA PHE A 74 9.73 -1.84 1.59
C PHE A 74 11.25 -1.82 1.42
N LEU A 75 11.96 -2.82 1.96
CA LEU A 75 13.42 -2.92 1.86
C LEU A 75 13.91 -3.12 0.42
N SER A 76 13.05 -3.62 -0.46
CA SER A 76 13.31 -3.78 -1.89
C SER A 76 13.09 -2.52 -2.74
N LEU A 77 12.54 -1.45 -2.15
CA LEU A 77 12.22 -0.22 -2.89
C LEU A 77 13.46 0.58 -3.28
N SER A 78 13.33 1.32 -4.38
CA SER A 78 14.31 2.32 -4.78
C SER A 78 14.31 3.51 -3.79
N SER A 79 15.44 4.22 -3.72
CA SER A 79 15.52 5.44 -2.90
C SER A 79 14.47 6.50 -3.29
N GLU A 80 14.10 6.56 -4.57
CA GLU A 80 13.08 7.50 -5.07
C GLU A 80 11.69 7.13 -4.57
N ASP A 81 11.35 5.84 -4.54
CA ASP A 81 10.03 5.38 -4.08
C ASP A 81 9.90 5.48 -2.55
N VAL A 82 11.00 5.25 -1.83
CA VAL A 82 11.06 5.52 -0.38
C VAL A 82 10.76 7.00 -0.13
N VAL A 83 11.40 7.93 -0.87
CA VAL A 83 11.14 9.37 -0.75
C VAL A 83 9.66 9.69 -1.00
N LYS A 84 9.03 9.12 -2.03
CA LYS A 84 7.59 9.33 -2.29
C LYS A 84 6.72 8.87 -1.12
N ILE A 85 7.03 7.74 -0.51
CA ILE A 85 6.25 7.19 0.61
C ILE A 85 6.42 8.07 1.85
N ILE A 86 7.66 8.44 2.20
CA ILE A 86 7.94 9.24 3.41
C ILE A 86 7.54 10.72 3.27
N SER A 87 7.45 11.24 2.05
CA SER A 87 7.00 12.62 1.79
C SER A 87 5.49 12.79 1.94
N CYS A 88 4.76 11.70 2.20
CA CYS A 88 3.33 11.74 2.47
C CYS A 88 3.10 12.28 3.89
N ASN A 89 2.76 13.57 4.02
CA ASN A 89 2.62 14.31 5.29
C ASN A 89 1.64 13.70 6.32
N ASP A 90 0.87 12.67 5.95
CA ASP A 90 -0.12 11.99 6.80
C ASP A 90 0.39 10.66 7.39
N LEU A 91 1.68 10.35 7.31
CA LEU A 91 2.19 9.14 7.98
C LEU A 91 1.98 9.28 9.50
N ALA A 92 1.24 8.34 10.09
CA ALA A 92 1.09 8.25 11.54
C ALA A 92 2.38 7.67 12.14
N VAL A 93 3.49 8.38 11.96
CA VAL A 93 4.67 8.18 12.78
C VAL A 93 4.34 8.81 14.13
N PRO A 94 4.35 8.08 15.25
CA PRO A 94 4.26 8.72 16.55
C PRO A 94 5.42 9.72 16.66
N TYR A 95 5.07 10.99 16.47
CA TYR A 95 5.94 12.12 16.66
C TYR A 95 6.09 12.30 18.17
N GLU A 96 6.96 11.50 18.78
CA GLU A 96 7.63 11.72 20.09
C GLU A 96 8.15 10.40 20.65
N GLU A 97 9.35 9.96 20.24
CA GLU A 97 10.27 9.26 21.17
C GLU A 97 11.75 9.26 20.70
N LYS A 98 12.16 10.24 19.87
CA LYS A 98 13.57 10.42 19.49
C LYS A 98 14.18 11.80 19.78
N VAL A 99 13.42 12.73 20.38
CA VAL A 99 13.92 14.10 20.67
C VAL A 99 13.80 14.45 22.17
N SER A 100 14.19 13.53 23.06
CA SER A 100 14.32 13.84 24.51
C SER A 100 15.65 13.39 25.14
N LYS A 101 16.69 13.08 24.33
CA LYS A 101 18.02 12.72 24.87
C LYS A 101 19.17 13.65 24.48
N LEU A 102 18.90 14.80 23.85
CA LEU A 102 19.92 15.80 23.51
C LEU A 102 19.69 17.16 24.18
N GLN A 103 19.10 17.18 25.37
CA GLN A 103 19.10 18.35 26.28
C GLN A 103 19.98 18.13 27.52
N TYR A 104 20.83 17.10 27.52
CA TYR A 104 21.74 16.78 28.65
C TYR A 104 23.21 16.57 28.23
N TRP A 105 23.65 17.18 27.13
CA TRP A 105 25.07 17.40 26.82
C TRP A 105 25.25 18.77 26.18
#